data_AF-A0A0C9XAH0-F1
#
_entry.id   AF-A0A0C9XAH0-F1
#
_cell.length_a   1.000
_cell.length_b   1.000
_cell.length_c   1.000
_cell.angle_alpha   90.00
_cell.angle_beta   90.00
_cell.angle_gamma   90.00
#
_symmetry.space_group_name_H-M   'P 1'
#
loop_
_entity.id
_entity.type
_entity.pdbx_description
1 polymer ?
#
loop_
_entity_poly.entity_id
_entity_poly.type
_entity_poly.pdbx_seq_one_letter_code
_entity_poly.pdbx_strand_id
1 'polypeptide(L)'
;MEGIIKDPVIEHIPDELPLPDWSLLCSKAPLPSYSRYNLEERCNALAEALGHAKVQLAVAHEIMSGQSGQLIVQNMGMEAMHRTLFEKEQPKNNDRTAMFPKGFGRHATDPEWVQQKWTLEDEGKQKEVDKAQRKVMKAGKKARKVELEERWKAVCVAHEEAIVKWKAMCETFKGRGVAAKNLLKKPKRVLKASLVEESEDEDKGGGSDEESESDDER
;
A
#
# COMPACT_ATOMS: atom_id res chain seq x y z
N MET A 1 5.98 15.13 -30.79
CA MET A 1 5.53 15.43 -29.42
C MET A 1 4.01 15.40 -29.29
N GLU A 2 3.28 14.91 -30.30
CA GLU A 2 1.85 14.66 -30.25
C GLU A 2 1.66 13.15 -29.99
N GLY A 3 0.96 12.75 -28.93
CA GLY A 3 0.61 11.34 -28.72
C GLY A 3 0.69 10.80 -27.29
N ILE A 4 1.28 11.52 -26.33
CA ILE A 4 1.32 11.07 -24.92
C ILE A 4 0.06 11.53 -24.17
N ILE A 5 -0.38 12.76 -24.41
CA ILE A 5 -1.65 13.27 -23.88
C ILE A 5 -2.71 12.99 -24.93
N LYS A 6 -3.41 11.86 -24.78
CA LYS A 6 -4.62 11.58 -25.56
C LYS A 6 -5.75 12.45 -25.02
N ASP A 7 -6.54 13.02 -25.91
CA ASP A 7 -7.79 13.68 -25.52
C ASP A 7 -8.66 12.70 -24.73
N PRO A 8 -9.38 13.17 -23.70
CA PRO A 8 -10.21 12.31 -22.86
C PRO A 8 -11.21 11.54 -23.72
N VAL A 9 -11.02 10.22 -23.80
CA VAL A 9 -11.95 9.29 -24.45
C VAL A 9 -13.14 9.09 -23.51
N ILE A 10 -13.97 10.12 -23.37
CA ILE A 10 -15.37 9.92 -23.01
C ILE A 10 -16.13 10.03 -24.33
N GLU A 11 -15.90 9.07 -25.22
CA GLU A 11 -16.49 9.10 -26.57
C GLU A 11 -18.03 8.96 -26.55
N HIS A 12 -18.62 8.47 -25.45
CA HIS A 12 -20.07 8.39 -25.31
C HIS A 12 -20.52 8.60 -23.86
N ILE A 13 -20.89 9.83 -23.54
CA ILE A 13 -21.95 10.07 -22.55
C ILE A 13 -23.25 9.96 -23.34
N PRO A 14 -24.17 9.04 -23.02
CA PRO A 14 -25.49 9.06 -23.63
C PRO A 14 -26.15 10.40 -23.33
N ASP A 15 -26.46 11.20 -24.35
CA ASP A 15 -27.03 12.55 -24.19
C ASP A 15 -28.41 12.52 -23.50
N GLU A 16 -29.09 11.37 -23.48
CA GLU A 16 -30.42 11.17 -22.90
C GLU A 16 -30.38 10.10 -21.80
N LEU A 17 -29.84 10.44 -20.63
CA LEU A 17 -30.03 9.61 -19.44
C LEU A 17 -31.34 9.98 -18.73
N PRO A 18 -32.14 8.99 -18.30
CA PRO A 18 -33.37 9.28 -17.58
C PRO A 18 -33.02 9.95 -16.25
N LEU A 19 -33.66 11.10 -16.00
CA LEU A 19 -33.51 11.84 -14.75
C LEU A 19 -34.49 11.31 -13.71
N PRO A 20 -34.03 10.96 -12.50
CA PRO A 20 -34.93 10.59 -11.41
C PRO A 20 -35.75 11.80 -10.96
N ASP A 21 -37.06 11.62 -10.82
CA ASP A 21 -37.94 12.66 -10.28
C ASP A 21 -37.80 12.72 -8.75
N TRP A 22 -37.01 13.68 -8.28
CA TRP A 22 -36.79 13.93 -6.85
C TRP A 22 -37.98 14.62 -6.16
N SER A 23 -38.93 15.18 -6.93
CA SER A 23 -40.07 15.90 -6.37
C SER A 23 -41.00 14.97 -5.56
N LEU A 24 -40.98 13.67 -5.86
CA LEU A 24 -41.74 12.63 -5.17
C LEU A 24 -41.39 12.49 -3.68
N LEU A 25 -40.17 12.87 -3.29
CA LEU A 25 -39.69 12.86 -1.89
C LEU A 25 -40.22 14.04 -1.08
N CYS A 26 -40.60 15.14 -1.72
CA CYS A 26 -41.03 16.37 -1.06
C CYS A 26 -42.51 16.37 -0.64
N SER A 27 -43.27 15.34 -1.03
CA SER A 27 -44.68 15.22 -0.69
C SER A 27 -44.89 14.84 0.79
N LYS A 28 -45.20 15.86 1.60
CA LYS A 28 -45.50 15.78 3.05
C LYS A 28 -47.00 15.66 3.37
N ALA A 29 -47.83 15.27 2.40
CA ALA A 29 -49.26 15.16 2.63
C ALA A 29 -49.54 14.01 3.64
N PRO A 30 -50.39 14.23 4.66
CA PRO A 30 -50.66 13.24 5.70
C PRO A 30 -51.35 12.00 5.12
N LEU A 31 -50.89 10.81 5.51
CA LEU A 31 -51.35 9.48 5.06
C LEU A 31 -52.89 9.26 4.98
N PRO A 32 -53.75 9.85 5.84
CA PRO A 32 -55.20 9.61 5.78
C PRO A 32 -55.91 10.18 4.54
N SER A 33 -55.28 11.08 3.78
CA SER A 33 -55.90 11.69 2.59
C SER A 33 -55.69 10.90 1.29
N TYR A 34 -54.94 9.79 1.34
CA TYR A 34 -54.64 8.99 0.16
C TYR A 34 -55.63 7.85 -0.01
N SER A 35 -56.28 7.81 -1.17
CA SER A 35 -56.94 6.60 -1.66
C SER A 35 -55.90 5.51 -1.92
N ARG A 36 -56.30 4.24 -1.82
CA ARG A 36 -55.44 3.07 -2.14
C ARG A 36 -54.82 3.18 -3.54
N TYR A 37 -55.60 3.65 -4.50
CA TYR A 37 -55.14 3.86 -5.87
C TYR A 37 -53.97 4.88 -5.94
N ASN A 38 -54.10 6.01 -5.24
CA ASN A 38 -53.07 7.06 -5.20
C ASN A 38 -51.78 6.58 -4.51
N LEU A 39 -51.89 5.65 -3.56
CA LEU A 39 -50.74 5.00 -2.91
C LEU A 39 -50.02 4.05 -3.88
N GLU A 40 -50.76 3.21 -4.59
CA GLU A 40 -50.20 2.29 -5.59
C GLU A 40 -49.50 3.06 -6.74
N GLU A 41 -50.11 4.12 -7.25
CA GLU A 41 -49.52 5.01 -8.26
C GLU A 41 -48.24 5.69 -7.76
N ARG A 42 -48.24 6.19 -6.51
CA ARG A 42 -47.05 6.80 -5.90
C ARG A 42 -45.94 5.77 -5.67
N CYS A 43 -46.27 4.54 -5.27
CA CYS A 43 -45.30 3.46 -5.13
C CYS A 43 -44.66 3.11 -6.48
N ASN A 44 -45.44 3.06 -7.56
CA ASN A 44 -44.93 2.80 -8.90
C ASN A 44 -44.01 3.94 -9.38
N ALA A 45 -44.42 5.20 -9.21
CA ALA A 45 -43.60 6.36 -9.57
C ALA A 45 -42.27 6.42 -8.78
N LEU A 46 -42.30 6.08 -7.48
CA LEU A 46 -41.08 5.97 -6.67
C LEU A 46 -40.17 4.81 -7.12
N ALA A 47 -40.75 3.68 -7.52
CA ALA A 47 -40.00 2.54 -8.03
C ALA A 47 -39.29 2.88 -9.36
N GLU A 48 -39.97 3.57 -10.27
CA GLU A 48 -39.40 4.06 -11.54
C GLU A 48 -38.28 5.08 -11.29
N ALA A 49 -38.51 6.08 -10.43
CA ALA A 49 -37.50 7.07 -10.07
C ALA A 49 -36.26 6.43 -9.43
N LEU A 50 -36.43 5.41 -8.59
CA LEU A 50 -35.33 4.64 -8.03
C LEU A 50 -34.60 3.84 -9.12
N GLY A 51 -35.32 3.30 -10.09
CA GLY A 51 -34.75 2.67 -11.29
C GLY A 51 -33.84 3.64 -12.06
N HIS A 52 -34.32 4.86 -12.34
CA HIS A 52 -33.53 5.90 -13.02
C HIS A 52 -32.28 6.30 -12.22
N ALA A 53 -32.42 6.46 -10.90
CA ALA A 53 -31.29 6.78 -10.02
C ALA A 53 -30.21 5.68 -10.03
N LYS A 54 -30.59 4.40 -10.08
CA LYS A 54 -29.63 3.29 -10.21
C LYS A 54 -28.84 3.34 -11.51
N VAL A 55 -29.51 3.65 -12.63
CA VAL A 55 -28.85 3.80 -13.94
C VAL A 55 -27.86 4.96 -13.91
N GLN A 56 -28.26 6.12 -13.34
CA GLN A 56 -27.37 7.28 -13.17
C GLN A 56 -26.14 6.95 -12.34
N LEU A 57 -26.30 6.23 -11.22
CA LEU A 57 -25.17 5.80 -10.39
C LEU A 57 -24.22 4.85 -11.12
N ALA A 58 -24.76 3.92 -11.90
CA ALA A 58 -23.94 3.00 -12.69
C ALA A 58 -23.11 3.77 -13.73
N VAL A 59 -23.73 4.69 -14.48
CA VAL A 59 -23.04 5.52 -15.47
C VAL A 59 -21.99 6.42 -14.81
N ALA A 60 -22.33 7.05 -13.68
CA ALA A 60 -21.38 7.87 -12.94
C ALA A 60 -20.15 7.07 -12.47
N HIS A 61 -20.34 5.83 -12.03
CA HIS A 61 -19.25 4.94 -11.65
C HIS A 61 -18.36 4.62 -12.87
N GLU A 62 -18.93 4.26 -14.02
CA GLU A 62 -18.16 4.00 -15.23
C GLU A 62 -17.35 5.23 -15.67
N ILE A 63 -17.95 6.43 -15.60
CA ILE A 63 -17.25 7.69 -15.90
C ILE A 63 -16.08 7.91 -14.92
N MET A 64 -16.31 7.75 -13.62
CA MET A 64 -15.25 7.89 -12.60
C MET A 64 -14.12 6.88 -12.79
N SER A 65 -14.46 5.63 -13.16
CA SER A 65 -13.50 4.58 -13.47
C SER A 65 -12.64 4.96 -14.69
N GLY A 66 -13.29 5.44 -15.77
CA GLY A 66 -12.60 5.93 -16.97
C GLY A 66 -11.66 7.10 -16.67
N GLN A 67 -12.12 8.10 -15.91
CA GLN A 67 -11.31 9.24 -15.48
C GLN A 67 -10.12 8.81 -14.62
N SER A 68 -10.34 7.87 -13.70
CA SER A 68 -9.27 7.33 -12.85
C SER A 68 -8.22 6.59 -13.67
N GLY A 69 -8.66 5.76 -14.63
CA GLY A 69 -7.76 5.08 -15.57
C GLY A 69 -6.94 6.06 -16.40
N GLN A 70 -7.56 7.14 -16.88
CA GLN A 70 -6.86 8.19 -17.63
C GLN A 70 -5.80 8.90 -16.79
N LEU A 71 -6.11 9.24 -15.53
CA LEU A 71 -5.14 9.87 -14.62
C LEU A 71 -3.91 8.99 -14.41
N ILE A 72 -4.10 7.67 -14.26
CA ILE A 72 -3.00 6.71 -14.13
C ILE A 72 -2.13 6.71 -15.38
N VAL A 73 -2.72 6.64 -16.58
CA VAL A 73 -1.98 6.64 -17.85
C VAL A 73 -1.19 7.96 -18.02
N GLN A 74 -1.79 9.09 -17.69
CA GLN A 74 -1.12 10.39 -17.73
C GLN A 74 0.05 10.44 -16.75
N ASN A 75 -0.14 9.99 -15.51
CA ASN A 75 0.92 9.92 -14.50
C ASN A 75 2.08 9.04 -14.96
N MET A 76 1.80 7.85 -15.48
CA MET A 76 2.85 6.97 -16.03
C MET A 76 3.62 7.64 -17.18
N GLY A 77 2.92 8.37 -18.05
CA GLY A 77 3.55 9.15 -19.13
C GLY A 77 4.45 10.28 -18.61
N MET A 78 3.99 10.99 -17.58
CA MET A 78 4.78 12.05 -16.93
C MET A 78 6.01 11.48 -16.23
N GLU A 79 5.87 10.37 -15.50
CA GLU A 79 7.01 9.70 -14.86
C GLU A 79 8.04 9.23 -15.88
N ALA A 80 7.61 8.64 -17.00
CA ALA A 80 8.52 8.24 -18.06
C ALA A 80 9.27 9.45 -18.64
N MET A 81 8.57 10.57 -18.85
CA MET A 81 9.21 11.82 -19.31
C MET A 81 10.21 12.34 -18.27
N HIS A 82 9.83 12.38 -17.00
CA HIS A 82 10.71 12.81 -15.91
C HIS A 82 11.97 11.95 -15.86
N ARG A 83 11.87 10.63 -15.99
CA ARG A 83 13.04 9.74 -16.06
C ARG A 83 13.94 10.09 -17.25
N THR A 84 13.36 10.27 -18.44
CA THR A 84 14.16 10.61 -19.63
C THR A 84 14.81 12.00 -19.55
N LEU A 85 14.15 12.97 -18.91
CA LEU A 85 14.71 14.30 -18.67
C LEU A 85 15.83 14.21 -17.63
N PHE A 86 15.57 13.53 -16.52
CA PHE A 86 16.55 13.30 -15.47
C PHE A 86 17.81 12.61 -16.00
N GLU A 87 17.68 11.56 -16.80
CA GLU A 87 18.82 10.90 -17.46
C GLU A 87 19.64 11.83 -18.37
N LYS A 88 18.99 12.80 -19.01
CA LYS A 88 19.64 13.78 -19.89
C LYS A 88 20.28 14.95 -19.13
N GLU A 89 19.65 15.36 -18.03
CA GLU A 89 20.10 16.46 -17.17
C GLU A 89 21.21 16.05 -16.22
N GLN A 90 21.20 14.79 -15.77
CA GLN A 90 22.27 14.26 -14.93
C GLN A 90 23.60 14.37 -15.68
N PRO A 91 24.62 15.03 -15.10
CA PRO A 91 25.94 15.00 -15.68
C PRO A 91 26.31 13.52 -15.81
N LYS A 92 26.73 13.09 -17.00
CA LYS A 92 27.29 11.76 -17.17
C LYS A 92 28.39 11.65 -16.12
N ASN A 93 28.23 10.72 -15.16
CA ASN A 93 29.27 10.36 -14.21
C ASN A 93 30.39 9.75 -15.03
N ASN A 94 31.21 10.60 -15.63
CA ASN A 94 32.47 10.20 -16.18
C ASN A 94 33.25 9.76 -14.94
N ASP A 95 33.43 8.46 -14.79
CA ASP A 95 34.32 7.80 -13.83
C ASP A 95 35.79 8.24 -13.97
N ARG A 96 36.04 9.18 -14.88
CA ARG A 96 37.22 10.03 -14.88
C ARG A 96 37.15 10.88 -13.61
N THR A 97 37.80 10.39 -12.55
CA THR A 97 38.29 11.21 -11.43
C THR A 97 38.62 12.58 -11.98
N ALA A 98 37.84 13.59 -11.62
CA ALA A 98 38.03 14.93 -12.15
C ALA A 98 39.42 15.39 -11.70
N MET A 99 40.44 15.19 -12.55
CA MET A 99 41.83 15.49 -12.22
C MET A 99 42.01 16.99 -11.88
N PHE A 100 41.04 17.81 -12.30
CA PHE A 100 41.00 19.26 -12.10
C PHE A 100 39.58 19.72 -11.70
N PRO A 101 39.22 19.70 -10.41
CA PRO A 101 37.90 20.14 -9.94
C PRO A 101 37.58 21.62 -10.21
N LYS A 102 38.57 22.43 -10.60
CA LYS A 102 38.41 23.84 -11.02
C LYS A 102 38.68 24.10 -12.51
N GLY A 103 38.93 23.06 -13.31
CA GLY A 103 39.19 23.20 -14.76
C GLY A 103 40.57 23.77 -15.14
N PHE A 104 41.42 24.12 -14.15
CA PHE A 104 42.80 24.56 -14.39
C PHE A 104 43.76 23.37 -14.27
N GLY A 105 44.70 23.24 -15.21
CA GLY A 105 45.78 22.26 -15.14
C GLY A 105 46.60 22.46 -13.87
N ARG A 106 46.67 21.42 -13.02
CA ARG A 106 47.53 21.35 -11.83
C ARG A 106 48.74 20.47 -12.11
N HIS A 107 49.85 20.76 -11.46
CA HIS A 107 51.00 19.87 -11.49
C HIS A 107 50.70 18.63 -10.65
N ALA A 108 50.84 17.44 -11.24
CA ALA A 108 50.62 16.16 -10.55
C ALA A 108 51.61 15.91 -9.40
N THR A 109 52.66 16.73 -9.29
CA THR A 109 53.66 16.69 -8.22
C THR A 109 53.28 17.56 -7.03
N ASP A 110 52.24 18.40 -7.13
CA ASP A 110 51.83 19.25 -6.01
C ASP A 110 51.30 18.39 -4.85
N PRO A 111 51.77 18.61 -3.61
CA PRO A 111 51.36 17.82 -2.45
C PRO A 111 49.86 17.93 -2.15
N GLU A 112 49.23 19.06 -2.46
CA GLU A 112 47.77 19.23 -2.37
C GLU A 112 47.00 18.31 -3.31
N TRP A 113 47.51 18.10 -4.53
CA TRP A 113 46.87 17.22 -5.52
C TRP A 113 46.98 15.75 -5.10
N VAL A 114 48.14 15.35 -4.56
CA VAL A 114 48.33 14.01 -4.02
C VAL A 114 47.36 13.78 -2.87
N GLN A 115 47.27 14.68 -1.88
CA GLN A 115 46.33 14.52 -0.77
C GLN A 115 44.87 14.41 -1.24
N GLN A 116 44.44 15.24 -2.19
CA GLN A 116 43.09 15.17 -2.76
C GLN A 116 42.80 13.84 -3.46
N LYS A 117 43.79 13.25 -4.13
CA LYS A 117 43.63 11.94 -4.76
C LYS A 117 43.39 10.85 -3.72
N TRP A 118 44.15 10.87 -2.63
CA TRP A 118 44.01 9.91 -1.54
C TRP A 118 42.66 10.03 -0.84
N THR A 119 42.19 11.26 -0.56
CA THR A 119 40.86 11.46 0.04
C THR A 119 39.74 10.95 -0.86
N LEU A 120 39.83 11.16 -2.19
CA LEU A 120 38.84 10.64 -3.14
C LEU A 120 38.86 9.11 -3.22
N GLU A 121 40.04 8.49 -3.20
CA GLU A 121 40.17 7.03 -3.17
C GLU A 121 39.60 6.45 -1.86
N ASP A 122 39.84 7.11 -0.72
CA ASP A 122 39.34 6.67 0.58
C ASP A 122 37.83 6.91 0.74
N GLU A 123 37.29 8.01 0.22
CA GLU A 123 35.85 8.22 0.11
C GLU A 123 35.18 7.18 -0.80
N GLY A 124 35.85 6.78 -1.89
CA GLY A 124 35.38 5.71 -2.77
C GLY A 124 35.30 4.37 -2.04
N LYS A 125 36.37 3.98 -1.34
CA LYS A 125 36.42 2.77 -0.51
C LYS A 125 35.36 2.81 0.59
N GLN A 126 35.19 3.95 1.27
CA GLN A 126 34.19 4.09 2.32
C GLN A 126 32.77 3.93 1.77
N LYS A 127 32.45 4.54 0.62
CA LYS A 127 31.15 4.37 -0.05
C LYS A 127 30.90 2.91 -0.45
N GLU A 128 31.92 2.17 -0.87
CA GLU A 128 31.77 0.74 -1.17
C GLU A 128 31.53 -0.11 0.09
N VAL A 129 32.28 0.18 1.16
CA VAL A 129 32.09 -0.46 2.47
C VAL A 129 30.69 -0.19 3.00
N ASP A 130 30.23 1.07 2.97
CA ASP A 130 28.89 1.45 3.43
C ASP A 130 27.79 0.77 2.61
N LYS A 131 27.97 0.67 1.27
CA LYS A 131 27.04 -0.08 0.41
C LYS A 131 27.00 -1.56 0.76
N ALA A 132 28.17 -2.17 1.03
CA ALA A 132 28.25 -3.56 1.44
C ALA A 132 27.58 -3.78 2.80
N GLN A 133 27.84 -2.91 3.77
CA GLN A 133 27.19 -2.94 5.10
C GLN A 133 25.67 -2.79 4.99
N ARG A 134 25.18 -1.83 4.19
CA ARG A 134 23.74 -1.66 3.92
C ARG A 134 23.10 -2.92 3.34
N LYS A 135 23.78 -3.59 2.40
CA LYS A 135 23.30 -4.86 1.83
C LYS A 135 23.23 -5.97 2.89
N VAL A 136 24.26 -6.11 3.72
CA VAL A 136 24.30 -7.09 4.82
C VAL A 136 23.20 -6.81 5.83
N MET A 137 23.00 -5.55 6.24
CA MET A 137 21.92 -5.16 7.14
C MET A 137 20.54 -5.46 6.56
N LYS A 138 20.30 -5.13 5.29
CA LYS A 138 19.02 -5.44 4.62
C LYS A 138 18.78 -6.95 4.54
N ALA A 139 19.81 -7.75 4.26
CA ALA A 139 19.72 -9.21 4.25
C ALA A 139 19.43 -9.77 5.65
N GLY A 140 20.11 -9.29 6.69
CA GLY A 140 19.88 -9.69 8.07
C GLY A 140 18.47 -9.35 8.56
N LYS A 141 17.96 -8.15 8.24
CA LYS A 141 16.56 -7.77 8.55
C LYS A 141 15.54 -8.68 7.85
N LYS A 142 15.80 -9.09 6.60
CA LYS A 142 14.94 -10.04 5.88
C LYS A 142 14.97 -11.43 6.51
N ALA A 143 16.16 -11.94 6.85
CA ALA A 143 16.31 -13.24 7.51
C ALA A 143 15.56 -13.29 8.85
N ARG A 144 15.72 -12.26 9.71
CA ARG A 144 14.99 -12.17 10.98
C ARG A 144 13.47 -12.16 10.81
N LYS A 145 12.96 -11.47 9.78
CA LYS A 145 11.52 -11.48 9.46
C LYS A 145 11.03 -12.87 9.06
N VAL A 146 11.80 -13.59 8.24
CA VAL A 146 11.47 -14.95 7.81
C VAL A 146 11.45 -15.92 9.01
N GLU A 147 12.48 -15.88 9.87
CA GLU A 147 12.55 -16.71 11.07
C GLU A 147 11.36 -16.45 12.02
N LEU A 148 11.02 -15.17 12.24
CA LEU A 148 9.86 -14.81 13.05
C LEU A 148 8.54 -15.32 12.45
N GLU A 149 8.39 -15.27 11.13
CA GLU A 149 7.22 -15.80 10.45
C GLU A 149 7.12 -17.33 10.54
N GLU A 150 8.24 -18.04 10.43
CA GLU A 150 8.28 -19.50 10.62
C GLU A 150 7.91 -19.90 12.05
N ARG A 151 8.48 -19.23 13.05
CA ARG A 151 8.12 -19.41 14.47
C ARG A 151 6.63 -19.13 14.69
N TRP A 152 6.10 -18.05 14.11
CA TRP A 152 4.67 -17.71 14.21
C TRP A 152 3.75 -18.75 13.55
N LYS A 153 4.16 -19.32 12.40
CA LYS A 153 3.42 -20.41 11.75
C LYS A 153 3.37 -21.65 12.64
N ALA A 154 4.49 -22.03 13.25
CA ALA A 154 4.53 -23.17 14.17
C ALA A 154 3.59 -22.97 15.38
N VAL A 155 3.56 -21.76 15.96
CA VAL A 155 2.65 -21.40 17.05
C VAL A 155 1.18 -21.45 16.60
N CYS A 156 0.87 -20.99 15.39
CA CYS A 156 -0.48 -21.10 14.84
C CYS A 156 -0.95 -22.55 14.72
N VAL A 157 -0.10 -23.43 14.16
CA VAL A 157 -0.40 -24.86 14.01
C VAL A 157 -0.63 -25.52 15.37
N ALA A 158 0.26 -25.29 16.34
CA ALA A 158 0.11 -25.83 17.69
C ALA A 158 -1.19 -25.35 18.37
N HIS A 159 -1.60 -24.10 18.13
CA HIS A 159 -2.85 -23.56 18.66
C HIS A 159 -4.08 -24.19 18.00
N GLU A 160 -4.04 -24.43 16.69
CA GLU A 160 -5.10 -25.12 15.97
C GLU A 160 -5.28 -26.56 16.49
N GLU A 161 -4.18 -27.30 16.68
CA GLU A 161 -4.21 -28.63 17.30
C GLU A 161 -4.79 -28.59 18.72
N ALA A 162 -4.42 -27.58 19.52
CA ALA A 162 -4.98 -27.39 20.86
C ALA A 162 -6.48 -27.08 20.81
N ILE A 163 -6.96 -26.31 19.83
CA ILE A 163 -8.39 -26.07 19.62
C ILE A 163 -9.11 -27.37 19.22
N VAL A 164 -8.53 -28.18 18.33
CA VAL A 164 -9.12 -29.45 17.90
C VAL A 164 -9.24 -30.40 19.11
N LYS A 165 -8.17 -30.56 19.89
CA LYS A 165 -8.19 -31.35 21.14
C LYS A 165 -9.23 -30.81 22.13
N TRP A 166 -9.30 -29.48 22.30
CA TRP A 166 -10.28 -28.85 23.18
C TRP A 166 -11.73 -29.06 22.70
N LYS A 167 -12.01 -28.96 21.39
CA LYS A 167 -13.34 -29.24 20.82
C LYS A 167 -13.74 -30.68 21.07
N ALA A 168 -12.84 -31.63 20.80
CA ALA A 168 -13.09 -33.05 21.05
C ALA A 168 -13.39 -33.32 22.54
N MET A 169 -12.62 -32.74 23.46
CA MET A 169 -12.90 -32.85 24.90
C MET A 169 -14.26 -32.23 25.26
N CYS A 170 -14.57 -31.02 24.78
CA CYS A 170 -15.86 -30.38 25.01
C CYS A 170 -17.05 -31.20 24.48
N GLU A 171 -16.90 -31.85 23.32
CA GLU A 171 -17.92 -32.75 22.75
C GLU A 171 -18.13 -33.97 23.64
N THR A 172 -17.06 -34.60 24.15
CA THR A 172 -17.20 -35.71 25.10
C THR A 172 -17.88 -35.30 26.42
N PHE A 173 -17.61 -34.10 26.94
CA PHE A 173 -18.27 -33.58 28.14
C PHE A 173 -19.75 -33.23 27.90
N LYS A 174 -20.09 -32.71 26.72
CA LYS A 174 -21.49 -32.49 26.32
C LYS A 174 -22.26 -33.81 26.22
N GLY A 175 -21.67 -34.85 25.63
CA GLY A 175 -22.25 -36.19 25.56
C GLY A 175 -22.49 -36.84 26.94
N ARG A 176 -21.73 -36.42 27.96
CA ARG A 176 -21.89 -36.84 29.37
C ARG A 176 -22.86 -35.96 30.18
N GLY A 177 -23.52 -34.98 29.55
CA GLY A 177 -24.51 -34.12 30.22
C GLY A 177 -23.93 -33.04 31.14
N VAL A 178 -22.65 -32.69 31.00
CA VAL A 178 -22.03 -31.62 31.82
C VAL A 178 -22.60 -30.26 31.43
N ALA A 179 -23.08 -29.51 32.43
CA ALA A 179 -23.64 -28.17 32.22
C ALA A 179 -22.63 -27.25 31.52
N ALA A 180 -23.12 -26.40 30.60
CA ALA A 180 -22.27 -25.54 29.77
C ALA A 180 -21.30 -24.62 30.55
N LYS A 181 -21.63 -24.31 31.81
CA LYS A 181 -20.79 -23.52 32.73
C LYS A 181 -19.51 -24.24 33.20
N ASN A 182 -19.48 -25.57 33.11
CA ASN A 182 -18.37 -26.42 33.54
C ASN A 182 -17.52 -26.93 32.35
N LEU A 183 -17.77 -26.45 31.14
CA LEU A 183 -16.93 -26.78 29.98
C LEU A 183 -15.57 -26.07 30.10
N LEU A 184 -14.52 -26.75 29.61
CA LEU A 184 -13.17 -26.19 29.58
C LEU A 184 -13.17 -24.86 28.82
N LYS A 185 -12.43 -23.87 29.32
CA LYS A 185 -12.27 -22.58 28.64
C LYS A 185 -11.48 -22.77 27.34
N LYS A 186 -11.89 -22.06 26.29
CA LYS A 186 -11.20 -22.11 24.99
C LYS A 186 -9.74 -21.68 25.15
N PRO A 187 -8.77 -22.40 24.56
CA PRO A 187 -7.38 -21.97 24.50
C PRO A 187 -7.28 -20.56 23.89
N LYS A 188 -6.45 -19.69 24.48
CA LYS A 188 -6.14 -18.37 23.92
C LYS A 188 -4.91 -18.48 23.03
N ARG A 189 -4.92 -17.82 21.87
CA ARG A 189 -3.74 -17.75 21.01
C ARG A 189 -2.77 -16.71 21.58
N VAL A 190 -1.50 -17.04 21.60
CA VAL A 190 -0.42 -16.09 21.91
C VAL A 190 -0.37 -15.03 20.79
N LEU A 191 -0.04 -13.78 21.09
CA LEU A 191 0.05 -12.72 20.09
C LEU A 191 1.41 -12.76 19.41
N LYS A 192 1.47 -12.41 18.11
CA LYS A 192 2.73 -12.36 17.37
C LYS A 192 3.75 -11.41 18.03
N ALA A 193 3.27 -10.34 18.67
CA ALA A 193 4.09 -9.37 19.40
C ALA A 193 4.86 -9.97 20.58
N SER A 194 4.33 -10.97 21.29
CA SER A 194 5.07 -11.55 22.42
C SER A 194 6.20 -12.50 21.98
N LEU A 195 6.17 -12.97 20.72
CA LEU A 195 7.30 -13.70 20.12
C LEU A 195 8.41 -12.78 19.62
N VAL A 196 8.12 -11.49 19.45
CA VAL A 196 9.12 -10.48 19.11
C VAL A 196 9.96 -10.17 20.36
N GLU A 197 9.32 -9.95 21.51
CA GLU A 197 10.01 -9.69 22.79
C GLU A 197 10.96 -10.85 23.19
N GLU A 198 10.52 -12.12 23.08
CA GLU A 198 11.39 -13.28 23.35
C GLU A 198 12.62 -13.37 22.43
N SER A 199 12.57 -12.77 21.23
CA SER A 199 13.70 -12.73 20.30
C SER A 199 14.61 -11.51 20.46
N GLU A 200 14.13 -10.46 21.11
CA GLU A 200 14.88 -9.24 21.41
C GLU A 200 15.62 -9.35 22.75
N ASP A 201 15.12 -10.15 23.70
CA ASP A 201 15.75 -10.38 25.01
C ASP A 201 17.04 -11.22 24.95
N GLU A 202 17.34 -11.91 23.84
CA GLU A 202 18.61 -12.61 23.64
C GLU A 202 19.74 -11.73 23.07
N ASP A 203 19.47 -10.51 22.59
CA ASP A 203 20.51 -9.69 21.96
C ASP A 203 20.31 -8.19 22.23
N LYS A 204 20.51 -7.80 23.50
CA LYS A 204 20.71 -6.40 23.87
C LYS A 204 21.99 -5.85 23.22
N GLY A 205 21.83 -5.19 22.08
CA GLY A 205 22.93 -4.48 21.46
C GLY A 205 22.56 -3.71 20.20
N GLY A 206 21.94 -2.54 20.37
CA GLY A 206 22.23 -1.43 19.45
C GLY A 206 21.03 -0.74 18.80
N GLY A 207 20.80 0.51 19.24
CA GLY A 207 20.52 1.62 18.33
C GLY A 207 19.12 1.68 17.74
N SER A 208 18.18 2.15 18.57
CA SER A 208 17.05 2.94 18.08
C SER A 208 17.62 4.22 17.48
N ASP A 209 17.57 4.35 16.15
CA ASP A 209 17.70 5.64 15.48
C ASP A 209 16.60 5.72 14.43
N GLU A 210 15.55 6.45 14.79
CA GLU A 210 14.52 6.93 13.88
C GLU A 210 15.14 8.00 13.00
N GLU A 211 15.49 7.72 11.74
CA GLU A 211 15.61 8.79 10.74
C GLU A 211 15.08 8.37 9.37
N SER A 212 13.99 9.05 9.01
CA SER A 212 13.47 9.45 7.70
C SER A 212 13.86 8.63 6.47
N GLU A 213 12.85 8.01 5.89
CA GLU A 213 12.79 7.63 4.47
C GLU A 213 12.95 8.88 3.58
N SER A 214 14.19 9.23 3.24
CA SER A 214 14.47 9.91 1.98
C SER A 214 14.64 8.83 0.90
N ASP A 215 13.55 8.58 0.21
CA ASP A 215 13.46 7.68 -0.94
C ASP A 215 14.16 8.34 -2.14
N ASP A 216 15.49 8.29 -2.14
CA ASP A 216 16.31 8.52 -3.33
C ASP A 216 16.62 7.14 -3.93
N GLU A 217 15.59 6.51 -4.51
CA GLU A 217 15.76 5.40 -5.43
C GLU A 217 16.05 5.92 -6.84
N ARG A 218 17.14 5.38 -7.37
CA ARG A 218 17.84 5.75 -8.61
C ARG A 218 17.48 4.79 -9.73
#